data_AF-A0A813ZNX2-F1
#
_entry.id   AF-A0A813ZNX2-F1
#
_cell.length_a   1.000
_cell.length_b   1.000
_cell.length_c   1.000
_cell.angle_alpha   90.00
_cell.angle_beta   90.00
_cell.angle_gamma   90.00
#
_symmetry.space_group_name_H-M   'P 1'
#
loop_
_entity.id
_entity.type
_entity.pdbx_description
1 polymer ?
#
loop_
_entity_poly.entity_id
_entity_poly.type
_entity_poly.pdbx_seq_one_letter_code
_entity_poly.pdbx_strand_id
1 'polypeptide(L)'
;MNPSPYAIVSWLNENKKHEFSVLKTDDILVDDDDEEVEVEETYSFKLKKKMLRCVVKFLGSKVECEKQLANITSYKIAAADNRVNVTGKKNLSDVPFSLKASEEKSLLLKKKNSLNSESSDDSQDENEKEFSRKLNERDTLISNLNQELLDSKNQIRQLQEEVTMYKNLANPSILSNITSLSIQVLKYLGSERERDEVRKFGNSSGHILIHESYEGKFMSLNLSNRIEIMIEEKKSPESIFRTMAKALVGDVEVWGSNNGKFMLDNYSELSAARDFLQLRGVALSEAKFKAVLRALCSECKK
;
A
#
# COMPACT_ATOMS: atom_id res chain seq x y z
N MET A 1 -15.58 26.80 13.61
CA MET A 1 -15.63 26.83 12.14
C MET A 1 -14.53 25.91 11.64
N ASN A 2 -14.88 24.70 11.21
CA ASN A 2 -13.90 23.81 10.59
C ASN A 2 -13.51 24.40 9.23
N PRO A 3 -12.22 24.60 8.93
CA PRO A 3 -11.82 25.11 7.63
C PRO A 3 -12.25 24.11 6.55
N SER A 4 -12.95 24.59 5.52
CA SER A 4 -13.37 23.78 4.37
C SER A 4 -12.17 23.03 3.78
N PRO A 5 -12.28 21.72 3.50
CA PRO A 5 -11.15 20.94 3.05
C PRO A 5 -10.74 21.27 1.60
N TYR A 6 -9.44 21.09 1.31
CA TYR A 6 -8.85 21.27 -0.01
C TYR A 6 -8.20 19.96 -0.46
N ALA A 7 -8.11 19.74 -1.77
CA ALA A 7 -7.55 18.54 -2.37
C ALA A 7 -6.49 18.89 -3.43
N ILE A 8 -5.42 18.08 -3.49
CA ILE A 8 -4.49 18.07 -4.63
C ILE A 8 -4.93 16.99 -5.60
N VAL A 9 -5.18 17.38 -6.85
CA VAL A 9 -5.56 16.47 -7.92
C VAL A 9 -4.50 16.45 -9.03
N SER A 10 -4.32 15.29 -9.65
CA SER A 10 -3.51 15.12 -10.86
C SER A 10 -4.40 14.85 -12.07
N TRP A 11 -4.17 15.60 -13.15
CA TRP A 11 -4.93 15.45 -14.38
C TRP A 11 -4.44 14.27 -15.21
N LEU A 12 -5.37 13.43 -15.64
CA LEU A 12 -5.13 12.41 -16.66
C LEU A 12 -5.19 13.10 -18.03
N ASN A 13 -4.05 13.56 -18.53
CA ASN A 13 -3.94 14.18 -19.85
C ASN A 13 -3.15 13.27 -20.79
N GLU A 14 -3.67 13.03 -22.00
CA GLU A 14 -3.07 12.16 -23.03
C GLU A 14 -1.66 12.64 -23.45
N ASN A 15 -1.33 13.90 -23.18
CA ASN A 15 -0.06 14.54 -23.55
C ASN A 15 1.10 14.35 -22.55
N LYS A 16 1.01 13.39 -21.60
CA LYS A 16 2.08 13.04 -20.63
C LYS A 16 2.64 14.20 -19.79
N LYS A 17 1.95 15.35 -19.73
CA LYS A 17 2.24 16.40 -18.73
C LYS A 17 1.37 16.13 -17.52
N HIS A 18 2.01 15.67 -16.44
CA HIS A 18 1.39 15.57 -15.12
C HIS A 18 1.21 16.98 -14.55
N GLU A 19 0.09 17.59 -14.89
CA GLU A 19 -0.37 18.84 -14.29
C GLU A 19 -1.07 18.52 -12.97
N PHE A 20 -0.77 19.30 -11.93
CA PHE A 20 -1.38 19.19 -10.61
C PHE A 20 -2.15 20.46 -10.32
N SER A 21 -3.24 20.35 -9.56
CA SER A 21 -4.04 21.51 -9.17
C SER A 21 -4.60 21.33 -7.77
N VAL A 22 -4.81 22.44 -7.06
CA VAL A 22 -5.48 22.47 -5.76
C VAL A 22 -6.93 22.90 -5.98
N LEU A 23 -7.86 22.09 -5.50
CA LEU A 23 -9.30 22.34 -5.60
C LEU A 23 -9.94 22.33 -4.21
N LYS A 24 -11.10 22.96 -4.07
CA LYS A 24 -11.94 22.78 -2.88
C LYS A 24 -12.66 21.45 -2.99
N THR A 25 -12.85 20.75 -1.87
CA THR A 25 -13.56 19.47 -1.84
C THR A 25 -15.00 19.58 -2.33
N ASP A 26 -15.67 20.71 -2.08
CA ASP A 26 -17.06 20.93 -2.49
C ASP A 26 -17.24 20.92 -4.03
N ASP A 27 -16.16 21.10 -4.80
CA ASP A 27 -16.17 21.03 -6.26
C ASP A 27 -15.91 19.59 -6.78
N ILE A 28 -15.66 18.64 -5.88
CA ILE A 28 -15.38 17.23 -6.16
C ILE A 28 -16.64 16.44 -5.78
N LEU A 29 -17.26 15.79 -6.77
CA LEU A 29 -18.34 14.84 -6.51
C LEU A 29 -17.70 13.55 -6.00
N VAL A 30 -17.65 13.41 -4.69
CA VAL A 30 -17.37 12.13 -4.03
C VAL A 30 -18.76 11.58 -3.70
N ASP A 31 -19.13 10.46 -4.29
CA ASP A 31 -20.36 9.78 -3.88
C ASP A 31 -20.17 9.31 -2.42
N ASP A 32 -21.09 9.72 -1.54
CA ASP A 32 -20.99 9.69 -0.08
C ASP A 32 -20.73 8.29 0.52
N ASP A 33 -19.73 8.19 1.41
CA ASP A 33 -19.85 7.86 2.85
C ASP A 33 -18.53 7.25 3.36
N ASP A 34 -17.84 7.99 4.25
CA ASP A 34 -16.83 7.49 5.22
C ASP A 34 -15.77 6.48 4.75
N GLU A 35 -15.15 6.68 3.58
CA GLU A 35 -13.93 5.94 3.21
C GLU A 35 -12.66 6.78 3.49
N GLU A 36 -11.81 6.25 4.38
CA GLU A 36 -10.39 6.62 4.43
C GLU A 36 -9.80 6.38 3.04
N VAL A 37 -9.55 7.47 2.30
CA VAL A 37 -9.07 7.44 0.92
C VAL A 37 -7.69 6.78 0.86
N GLU A 38 -7.67 5.47 0.62
CA GLU A 38 -6.50 4.78 0.08
C GLU A 38 -6.27 5.29 -1.35
N VAL A 39 -5.03 5.68 -1.61
CA VAL A 39 -4.60 6.32 -2.84
C VAL A 39 -4.68 5.34 -4.01
N GLU A 40 -5.72 5.42 -4.85
CA GLU A 40 -5.65 5.23 -6.32
C GLU A 40 -6.98 5.37 -7.10
N GLU A 41 -8.04 5.98 -6.56
CA GLU A 41 -9.29 6.11 -7.32
C GLU A 41 -9.36 7.34 -8.24
N THR A 42 -10.01 7.16 -9.39
CA THR A 42 -10.21 8.20 -10.41
C THR A 42 -11.57 8.85 -10.22
N TYR A 43 -11.58 10.10 -9.77
CA TYR A 43 -12.81 10.86 -9.52
C TYR A 43 -13.18 11.74 -10.71
N SER A 44 -14.48 11.89 -10.96
CA SER A 44 -15.02 12.78 -12.00
C SER A 44 -15.55 14.05 -11.36
N PHE A 45 -15.12 15.21 -11.83
CA PHE A 45 -15.56 16.49 -11.26
C PHE A 45 -15.88 17.52 -12.33
N LYS A 46 -16.70 18.51 -11.97
CA LYS A 46 -17.28 19.47 -12.91
C LYS A 46 -16.58 20.82 -12.81
N LEU A 47 -15.60 21.06 -13.69
CA LEU A 47 -14.95 22.35 -13.81
C LEU A 47 -15.57 23.17 -14.96
N LYS A 48 -16.11 24.37 -14.66
CA LYS A 48 -16.63 25.32 -15.66
C LYS A 48 -17.54 24.68 -16.73
N LYS A 49 -18.47 23.81 -16.30
CA LYS A 49 -19.42 23.05 -17.13
C LYS A 49 -18.87 21.85 -17.91
N LYS A 50 -17.61 21.45 -17.71
CA LYS A 50 -17.04 20.22 -18.28
C LYS A 50 -16.76 19.20 -17.17
N MET A 51 -17.12 17.94 -17.39
CA MET A 51 -16.72 16.83 -16.52
C MET A 51 -15.31 16.39 -16.90
N LEU A 52 -14.41 16.36 -15.93
CA LEU A 52 -13.03 15.96 -16.09
C LEU A 52 -12.69 14.86 -15.09
N ARG A 53 -11.81 13.94 -15.49
CA ARG A 53 -11.33 12.85 -14.64
C ARG A 53 -9.97 13.22 -14.05
N CYS A 54 -9.81 13.05 -12.74
CA CYS A 54 -8.53 13.19 -12.06
C CYS A 54 -8.31 12.10 -11.02
N VAL A 55 -7.07 11.92 -10.64
CA VAL A 55 -6.71 11.12 -9.46
C VAL A 55 -6.43 12.09 -8.32
N VAL A 56 -7.13 11.91 -7.19
CA VAL A 56 -6.88 12.67 -5.96
C VAL A 56 -5.60 12.13 -5.33
N LYS A 57 -4.69 13.02 -4.95
CA LYS A 57 -3.37 12.66 -4.40
C LYS A 57 -3.20 13.03 -2.94
N PHE A 58 -3.92 14.04 -2.47
CA PHE A 58 -3.83 14.51 -1.08
C PHE A 58 -5.06 15.32 -0.71
N LEU A 59 -5.53 15.20 0.54
CA LEU A 59 -6.59 16.01 1.15
C LEU A 59 -6.03 16.68 2.40
N GLY A 60 -6.34 17.96 2.61
CA GLY A 60 -5.88 18.69 3.79
C GLY A 60 -6.32 20.14 3.81
N SER A 61 -5.71 20.93 4.69
CA SER A 61 -5.91 22.38 4.67
C SER A 61 -5.30 23.01 3.40
N LYS A 62 -5.78 24.19 3.01
CA LYS A 62 -5.24 24.93 1.87
C LYS A 62 -3.72 25.07 1.92
N VAL A 63 -3.20 25.45 3.09
CA VAL A 63 -1.77 25.72 3.32
C VAL A 63 -0.94 24.44 3.19
N GLU A 64 -1.44 23.32 3.69
CA GLU A 64 -0.77 22.02 3.55
C GLU A 64 -0.76 21.55 2.10
N CYS A 65 -1.87 21.72 1.38
CA CYS A 65 -1.96 21.37 -0.03
C CYS A 65 -0.99 22.20 -0.88
N GLU A 66 -0.89 23.51 -0.64
CA GLU A 66 0.03 24.40 -1.33
C GLU A 66 1.50 24.02 -1.05
N LYS A 67 1.84 23.66 0.20
CA LYS A 67 3.19 23.22 0.58
C LYS A 67 3.58 21.89 -0.07
N GLN A 68 2.66 20.92 -0.09
CA GLN A 68 2.83 19.64 -0.77
C GLN A 68 3.00 19.83 -2.29
N LEU A 69 2.20 20.68 -2.92
CA LEU A 69 2.31 20.99 -4.34
C LEU A 69 3.66 21.64 -4.69
N ALA A 70 4.14 22.57 -3.85
CA ALA A 70 5.44 23.20 -4.03
C ALA A 70 6.59 22.18 -4.01
N ASN A 71 6.53 21.22 -3.08
CA ASN A 71 7.50 20.12 -3.00
C ASN A 71 7.45 19.23 -4.26
N ILE A 72 6.25 18.85 -4.73
CA ILE A 72 6.11 18.03 -5.95
C ILE A 72 6.69 18.76 -7.18
N THR A 73 6.53 20.09 -7.22
CA THR A 73 6.98 20.92 -8.34
C THR A 73 8.50 21.13 -8.31
N SER A 74 9.11 21.31 -7.14
CA SER A 74 10.55 21.51 -6.98
C SER A 74 11.37 20.26 -7.31
N TYR A 75 10.87 19.05 -6.99
CA TYR A 75 11.50 17.79 -7.39
C TYR A 75 11.56 17.59 -8.92
N LYS A 76 10.63 18.17 -9.69
CA LYS A 76 10.61 18.04 -11.16
C LYS A 76 11.54 19.00 -11.88
N ILE A 77 11.82 20.17 -11.31
CA ILE A 77 12.79 21.12 -11.89
C ILE A 77 14.21 20.52 -11.80
N ALA A 78 14.56 19.90 -10.68
CA ALA A 78 15.83 19.18 -10.52
C ALA A 78 15.97 17.95 -11.45
N ALA A 79 14.86 17.32 -11.85
CA ALA A 79 14.86 16.20 -12.80
C ALA A 79 14.90 16.64 -14.27
N ALA A 80 14.49 17.87 -14.59
CA ALA A 80 14.51 18.43 -15.94
C ALA A 80 15.88 19.01 -16.31
N ASP A 81 16.59 19.62 -15.35
CA ASP A 81 17.94 20.17 -15.58
C ASP A 81 19.00 19.10 -15.82
N ASN A 82 18.76 17.85 -15.40
CA ASN A 82 19.66 16.72 -15.64
C ASN A 82 19.52 16.06 -17.03
N ARG A 83 18.64 16.57 -17.92
CA ARG A 83 18.43 15.98 -19.26
C ARG A 83 19.03 16.77 -20.44
N VAL A 84 19.65 17.92 -20.20
CA VAL A 84 20.39 18.67 -21.23
C VAL A 84 21.89 18.51 -21.00
N ASN A 85 22.40 17.29 -21.23
CA ASN A 85 23.75 17.02 -21.74
C ASN A 85 23.91 15.52 -21.98
N VAL A 86 23.43 15.08 -23.14
CA VAL A 86 23.84 13.82 -23.76
C VAL A 86 25.09 14.11 -24.58
N THR A 87 26.19 13.42 -24.31
CA THR A 87 26.94 12.58 -25.28
C THR A 87 28.28 12.21 -24.69
N GLY A 88 28.44 10.93 -24.35
CA GLY A 88 29.73 10.40 -23.91
C GLY A 88 29.58 9.06 -23.20
N LYS A 89 29.50 7.96 -23.96
CA LYS A 89 29.81 6.63 -23.43
C LYS A 89 31.24 6.65 -22.89
N LYS A 90 31.38 6.69 -21.57
CA LYS A 90 32.52 6.09 -20.84
C LYS A 90 31.98 5.55 -19.52
N ASN A 91 32.31 4.29 -19.26
CA ASN A 91 32.27 3.70 -17.93
C ASN A 91 33.10 4.60 -16.99
N LEU A 92 32.54 4.93 -15.82
CA LEU A 92 33.26 5.39 -14.64
C LEU A 92 32.47 4.85 -13.42
N SER A 93 32.91 3.96 -12.52
CA SER A 93 34.24 3.69 -11.96
C SER A 93 35.10 4.94 -11.87
N ASP A 94 35.15 5.48 -10.65
CA ASP A 94 36.08 6.52 -10.23
C ASP A 94 35.82 7.94 -10.78
N VAL A 95 34.96 8.69 -10.09
CA VAL A 95 35.29 10.09 -9.83
C VAL A 95 35.21 10.34 -8.32
N PRO A 96 36.33 10.71 -7.69
CA PRO A 96 36.44 10.92 -6.25
C PRO A 96 35.78 12.25 -5.90
N PHE A 97 34.88 12.24 -4.91
CA PHE A 97 34.56 13.48 -4.22
C PHE A 97 35.81 13.86 -3.41
N SER A 98 36.57 14.81 -3.94
CA SER A 98 37.74 15.39 -3.29
C SER A 98 37.36 15.95 -1.92
N LEU A 99 37.88 15.33 -0.87
CA LEU A 99 37.81 15.72 0.54
C LEU A 99 38.52 17.06 0.86
N LYS A 100 38.82 17.92 -0.12
CA LYS A 100 39.62 19.13 0.11
C LYS A 100 38.86 20.37 0.58
N ALA A 101 37.57 20.26 0.93
CA ALA A 101 36.81 21.38 1.51
C ALA A 101 36.51 21.23 3.02
N SER A 102 36.93 20.12 3.65
CA SER A 102 36.64 19.84 5.07
C SER A 102 37.86 19.97 5.99
N GLU A 103 39.08 20.01 5.45
CA GLU A 103 40.32 20.10 6.26
C GLU A 103 40.78 21.54 6.56
N GLU A 104 40.29 22.56 5.84
CA GLU A 104 40.69 23.96 6.11
C GLU A 104 40.02 24.57 7.37
N LYS A 105 38.92 23.99 7.87
CA LYS A 105 38.27 24.48 9.10
C LYS A 105 38.83 23.86 10.38
N SER A 106 39.51 22.72 10.33
CA SER A 106 40.09 22.09 11.52
C SER A 106 41.49 22.63 11.85
N LEU A 107 42.21 23.18 10.87
CA LEU A 107 43.52 23.82 11.07
C LEU A 107 43.45 25.27 11.58
N LEU A 108 42.31 25.96 11.38
CA LEU A 108 42.10 27.32 11.92
C LEU A 108 41.74 27.33 13.42
N LEU A 109 41.25 26.22 13.98
CA LEU A 109 40.92 26.14 15.42
C LEU A 109 42.12 25.79 16.31
N LYS A 110 43.20 25.23 15.77
CA LYS A 110 44.42 24.92 16.57
C LYS A 110 45.37 26.11 16.76
N LYS A 111 45.18 27.23 16.04
CA LYS A 111 46.05 28.41 16.14
C LYS A 111 45.57 29.47 17.14
N LYS A 112 44.46 29.24 17.84
CA LYS A 112 43.88 30.22 18.79
C LYS A 112 44.10 29.89 20.27
N ASN A 113 44.76 28.77 20.60
CA ASN A 113 45.02 28.36 21.99
C ASN A 113 46.49 28.56 22.43
N SER A 114 47.25 29.41 21.76
CA SER A 114 48.58 29.83 22.23
C SER A 114 48.66 31.35 22.26
N LEU A 115 47.96 31.95 23.21
CA LEU A 115 48.21 33.27 23.79
C LEU A 115 47.06 33.59 24.76
N ASN A 116 47.23 33.14 26.00
CA ASN A 116 47.06 33.95 27.22
C ASN A 116 47.04 33.01 28.42
N SER A 117 48.15 33.02 29.14
CA SER A 117 48.25 32.55 30.50
C SER A 117 47.66 33.58 31.46
N GLU A 118 47.27 33.06 32.63
CA GLU A 118 47.05 33.77 33.91
C GLU A 118 45.67 34.40 34.15
N SER A 119 44.76 33.60 34.71
CA SER A 119 44.29 33.82 36.08
C SER A 119 43.49 32.60 36.56
N SER A 120 43.82 32.14 37.76
CA SER A 120 43.23 31.01 38.48
C SER A 120 41.75 31.24 38.83
N ASP A 121 40.87 30.31 38.42
CA ASP A 121 39.55 30.13 39.01
C ASP A 121 39.13 28.66 38.86
N ASP A 122 39.30 27.85 39.93
CA ASP A 122 39.04 26.40 39.93
C ASP A 122 37.57 26.03 39.61
N SER A 123 36.66 27.01 39.61
CA SER A 123 35.25 26.86 39.25
C SER A 123 34.95 26.98 37.75
N GLN A 124 35.89 27.51 36.95
CA GLN A 124 35.76 27.57 35.48
C GLN A 124 36.17 26.25 34.82
N ASP A 125 37.14 25.53 35.39
CA ASP A 125 37.67 24.27 34.82
C ASP A 125 36.66 23.11 34.91
N GLU A 126 35.87 23.03 35.98
CA GLU A 126 34.75 22.06 36.11
C GLU A 126 33.62 22.33 35.09
N ASN A 127 33.25 23.59 34.89
CA ASN A 127 32.22 23.98 33.91
C ASN A 127 32.66 23.71 32.46
N GLU A 128 33.92 23.96 32.14
CA GLU A 128 34.47 23.71 30.80
C GLU A 128 34.60 22.22 30.51
N LYS A 129 34.95 21.40 31.53
CA LYS A 129 34.93 19.94 31.45
C LYS A 129 33.51 19.38 31.30
N GLU A 130 32.53 19.91 32.03
CA GLU A 130 31.13 19.49 31.91
C GLU A 130 30.55 19.87 30.54
N PHE A 131 30.85 21.06 30.04
CA PHE A 131 30.42 21.50 28.71
C PHE A 131 31.04 20.63 27.60
N SER A 132 32.33 20.31 27.71
CA SER A 132 33.03 19.40 26.80
C SER A 132 32.45 18.00 26.81
N ARG A 133 32.06 17.49 28.00
CA ARG A 133 31.38 16.21 28.13
C ARG A 133 30.02 16.20 27.44
N LYS A 134 29.18 17.22 27.66
CA LYS A 134 27.87 17.35 27.00
C LYS A 134 27.99 17.46 25.47
N LEU A 135 29.03 18.13 24.98
CA LEU A 135 29.36 18.19 23.55
C LEU A 135 29.69 16.80 22.99
N ASN A 136 30.55 16.05 23.66
CA ASN A 136 30.89 14.68 23.25
C ASN A 136 29.69 13.74 23.29
N GLU A 137 28.84 13.83 24.32
CA GLU A 137 27.60 13.06 24.43
C GLU A 137 26.63 13.39 23.27
N ARG A 138 26.49 14.67 22.93
CA ARG A 138 25.69 15.10 21.79
C ARG A 138 26.25 14.59 20.47
N ASP A 139 27.55 14.68 20.25
CA ASP A 139 28.18 14.25 19.00
C ASP A 139 28.11 12.71 18.85
N THR A 140 28.19 11.97 19.97
CA THR A 140 27.93 10.52 20.00
C THR A 140 26.49 10.21 19.63
N LEU A 141 25.52 10.95 20.19
CA LEU A 141 24.10 10.78 19.85
C LEU A 141 23.83 11.07 18.38
N ILE A 142 24.41 12.13 17.83
CA ILE A 142 24.32 12.46 16.40
C ILE A 142 24.89 11.34 15.54
N SER A 143 26.03 10.77 15.94
CA SER A 143 26.63 9.64 15.22
C SER A 143 25.72 8.42 15.22
N ASN A 144 25.13 8.07 16.36
CA ASN A 144 24.23 6.93 16.48
C ASN A 144 22.95 7.13 15.64
N LEU A 145 22.35 8.30 15.70
CA LEU A 145 21.14 8.63 14.91
C LEU A 145 21.43 8.59 13.40
N ASN A 146 22.61 9.04 12.97
CA ASN A 146 23.00 8.95 11.56
C ASN A 146 23.19 7.50 11.11
N GLN A 147 23.67 6.63 11.98
CA GLN A 147 23.81 5.19 11.70
C GLN A 147 22.43 4.53 11.58
N GLU A 148 21.52 4.77 12.54
CA GLU A 148 20.15 4.25 12.49
C GLU A 148 19.40 4.71 11.24
N LEU A 149 19.60 5.98 10.84
CA LEU A 149 19.02 6.53 9.61
C LEU A 149 19.56 5.82 8.37
N LEU A 150 20.85 5.49 8.35
CA LEU A 150 21.47 4.77 7.24
C LEU A 150 20.94 3.33 7.15
N ASP A 151 20.85 2.64 8.27
CA ASP A 151 20.33 1.28 8.35
C ASP A 151 18.86 1.22 7.91
N SER A 152 18.04 2.17 8.38
CA SER A 152 16.63 2.31 7.97
C SER A 152 16.49 2.57 6.46
N LYS A 153 17.36 3.42 5.88
CA LYS A 153 17.36 3.67 4.43
C LYS A 153 17.71 2.42 3.63
N ASN A 154 18.67 1.62 4.10
CA ASN A 154 19.03 0.37 3.46
C ASN A 154 17.88 -0.64 3.50
N GLN A 155 17.19 -0.75 4.64
CA GLN A 155 16.02 -1.61 4.78
C GLN A 155 14.87 -1.19 3.85
N ILE A 156 14.58 0.11 3.76
CA ILE A 156 13.58 0.63 2.82
C ILE A 156 13.94 0.25 1.37
N ARG A 157 15.22 0.36 0.99
CA ARG A 157 15.66 -0.01 -0.35
C ARG A 157 15.44 -1.50 -0.63
N GLN A 158 15.79 -2.38 0.32
CA GLN A 158 15.57 -3.82 0.19
C GLN A 158 14.08 -4.16 0.03
N LEU A 159 13.23 -3.57 0.86
CA LEU A 159 11.77 -3.77 0.76
C LEU A 159 11.21 -3.27 -0.57
N GLN A 160 11.71 -2.16 -1.10
CA GLN A 160 11.32 -1.66 -2.42
C GLN A 160 11.72 -2.61 -3.55
N GLU A 161 12.92 -3.21 -3.47
CA GLU A 161 13.39 -4.22 -4.42
C GLU A 161 12.51 -5.48 -4.36
N GLU A 162 12.17 -5.97 -3.16
CA GLU A 162 11.25 -7.10 -2.98
C GLU A 162 9.86 -6.82 -3.54
N VAL A 163 9.25 -5.68 -3.22
CA VAL A 163 7.93 -5.28 -3.76
C VAL A 163 7.96 -5.22 -5.28
N THR A 164 9.04 -4.70 -5.86
CA THR A 164 9.20 -4.63 -7.33
C THR A 164 9.29 -6.04 -7.93
N MET A 165 10.03 -6.95 -7.29
CA MET A 165 10.10 -8.35 -7.70
C MET A 165 8.73 -9.02 -7.67
N TYR A 166 7.97 -8.87 -6.56
CA TYR A 166 6.63 -9.44 -6.44
C TYR A 166 5.65 -8.86 -7.45
N LYS A 167 5.69 -7.56 -7.74
CA LYS A 167 4.88 -6.94 -8.81
C LYS A 167 5.19 -7.53 -10.18
N ASN A 168 6.45 -7.84 -10.46
CA ASN A 168 6.84 -8.49 -11.72
C ASN A 168 6.37 -9.95 -11.77
N LEU A 169 6.45 -10.70 -10.67
CA LEU A 169 5.95 -12.07 -10.59
C LEU A 169 4.41 -12.15 -10.70
N ALA A 170 3.71 -11.17 -10.15
CA ALA A 170 2.26 -11.04 -10.22
C ALA A 170 1.77 -10.43 -11.54
N ASN A 171 2.66 -10.13 -12.50
CA ASN A 171 2.28 -9.56 -13.78
C ASN A 171 1.46 -10.60 -14.58
N PRO A 172 0.20 -10.31 -14.93
CA PRO A 172 -0.66 -11.25 -15.66
C PRO A 172 -0.08 -11.73 -16.98
N SER A 173 0.71 -10.89 -17.66
CA SER A 173 1.38 -11.27 -18.91
C SER A 173 2.49 -12.30 -18.69
N ILE A 174 3.23 -12.20 -17.59
CA ILE A 174 4.31 -13.14 -17.26
C ILE A 174 3.71 -14.47 -16.81
N LEU A 175 2.70 -14.43 -15.94
CA LEU A 175 1.93 -15.61 -15.51
C LEU A 175 1.31 -16.35 -16.68
N SER A 176 0.66 -15.64 -17.61
CA SER A 176 0.08 -16.23 -18.81
C SER A 176 1.12 -16.94 -19.69
N ASN A 177 2.30 -16.34 -19.85
CA ASN A 177 3.40 -16.93 -20.62
C ASN A 177 3.96 -18.20 -19.94
N ILE A 178 4.19 -18.16 -18.62
CA ILE A 178 4.65 -19.31 -17.83
C ILE A 178 3.62 -20.43 -17.92
N THR A 179 2.34 -20.14 -17.78
CA THR A 179 1.27 -21.13 -17.87
C THR A 179 1.17 -21.74 -19.26
N SER A 180 1.26 -20.94 -20.31
CA SER A 180 1.26 -21.45 -21.68
C SER A 180 2.41 -22.44 -21.90
N LEU A 181 3.61 -22.10 -21.43
CA LEU A 181 4.78 -22.99 -21.48
C LEU A 181 4.56 -24.27 -20.66
N SER A 182 4.07 -24.15 -19.43
CA SER A 182 3.79 -25.29 -18.55
C SER A 182 2.73 -26.23 -19.14
N ILE A 183 1.67 -25.69 -19.75
CA ILE A 183 0.67 -26.51 -20.46
C ILE A 183 1.30 -27.23 -21.65
N GLN A 184 2.16 -26.55 -22.41
CA GLN A 184 2.85 -27.16 -23.55
C GLN A 184 3.76 -28.32 -23.11
N VAL A 185 4.49 -28.17 -22.00
CA VAL A 185 5.30 -29.25 -21.43
C VAL A 185 4.41 -30.39 -20.91
N LEU A 186 3.35 -30.07 -20.17
CA LEU A 186 2.43 -31.06 -19.61
C LEU A 186 1.58 -31.78 -20.67
N LYS A 187 1.48 -31.27 -21.89
CA LYS A 187 0.90 -32.05 -23.01
C LYS A 187 1.70 -33.32 -23.30
N TYR A 188 3.00 -33.32 -23.03
CA TYR A 188 3.89 -34.46 -23.29
C TYR A 188 4.16 -35.32 -22.06
N LEU A 189 4.07 -34.73 -20.86
CA LEU A 189 4.50 -35.40 -19.61
C LEU A 189 3.39 -35.58 -18.57
N GLY A 190 2.25 -34.90 -18.71
CA GLY A 190 1.20 -34.85 -17.69
C GLY A 190 -0.15 -35.41 -18.14
N SER A 191 -1.03 -35.58 -17.15
CA SER A 191 -2.44 -35.89 -17.30
C SER A 191 -3.28 -34.65 -17.65
N GLU A 192 -4.51 -34.84 -18.12
CA GLU A 192 -5.43 -33.69 -18.38
C GLU A 192 -5.75 -32.94 -17.08
N ARG A 193 -5.81 -33.64 -15.94
CA ARG A 193 -6.03 -33.05 -14.61
C ARG A 193 -4.92 -32.06 -14.23
N GLU A 194 -3.67 -32.43 -14.41
CA GLU A 194 -2.52 -31.55 -14.13
C GLU A 194 -2.49 -30.36 -15.09
N ARG A 195 -2.89 -30.55 -16.35
CA ARG A 195 -3.04 -29.44 -17.32
C ARG A 195 -4.14 -28.47 -16.90
N ASP A 196 -5.26 -28.96 -16.37
CA ASP A 196 -6.35 -28.13 -15.87
C ASP A 196 -5.97 -27.36 -14.61
N GLU A 197 -5.21 -27.96 -13.70
CA GLU A 197 -4.67 -27.27 -12.53
C GLU A 197 -3.73 -26.12 -12.93
N VAL A 198 -2.88 -26.34 -13.94
CA VAL A 198 -2.01 -25.28 -14.48
C VAL A 198 -2.80 -24.20 -15.24
N ARG A 199 -3.86 -24.55 -15.98
CA ARG A 199 -4.79 -23.57 -16.57
C ARG A 199 -5.44 -22.70 -15.49
N LYS A 200 -5.88 -23.30 -14.37
CA LYS A 200 -6.44 -22.58 -13.22
C LYS A 200 -5.42 -21.63 -12.59
N PHE A 201 -4.16 -22.06 -12.46
CA PHE A 201 -3.06 -21.22 -11.98
C PHE A 201 -2.80 -20.01 -12.89
N GLY A 202 -2.68 -20.23 -14.20
CA GLY A 202 -2.37 -19.14 -15.14
C GLY A 202 -3.50 -18.22 -15.52
N ASN A 203 -4.73 -18.69 -15.33
CA ASN A 203 -5.89 -17.83 -15.46
C ASN A 203 -5.99 -16.84 -14.31
N SER A 204 -5.09 -16.90 -13.31
CA SER A 204 -4.96 -15.96 -12.19
C SER A 204 -6.31 -15.36 -11.85
N SER A 205 -7.31 -16.21 -11.63
CA SER A 205 -8.68 -15.73 -11.59
C SER A 205 -8.86 -14.82 -10.39
N GLY A 206 -7.90 -14.77 -9.47
CA GLY A 206 -8.11 -14.22 -8.15
C GLY A 206 -9.24 -14.98 -7.47
N HIS A 207 -9.47 -16.24 -7.83
CA HIS A 207 -10.47 -17.12 -7.22
C HIS A 207 -9.85 -18.45 -6.79
N ILE A 208 -10.25 -18.92 -5.61
CA ILE A 208 -9.86 -20.18 -5.01
C ILE A 208 -11.10 -21.08 -4.86
N LEU A 209 -10.91 -22.40 -4.90
CA LEU A 209 -12.01 -23.34 -4.64
C LEU A 209 -12.43 -23.22 -3.17
N ILE A 210 -13.73 -23.10 -2.91
CA ILE A 210 -14.25 -22.93 -1.54
C ILE A 210 -14.09 -24.22 -0.74
N HIS A 211 -14.50 -25.34 -1.32
CA HIS A 211 -14.45 -26.65 -0.67
C HIS A 211 -14.48 -27.76 -1.72
N GLU A 212 -13.70 -28.82 -1.50
CA GLU A 212 -13.50 -29.90 -2.49
C GLU A 212 -14.80 -30.64 -2.85
N SER A 213 -15.71 -30.81 -1.88
CA SER A 213 -17.03 -31.41 -2.10
C SER A 213 -17.99 -30.60 -2.98
N TYR A 214 -17.64 -29.37 -3.35
CA TYR A 214 -18.51 -28.46 -4.11
C TYR A 214 -17.81 -28.04 -5.40
N GLU A 215 -17.92 -28.89 -6.42
CA GLU A 215 -17.26 -28.68 -7.71
C GLU A 215 -17.69 -27.36 -8.35
N GLY A 216 -16.71 -26.62 -8.87
CA GLY A 216 -16.96 -25.36 -9.56
C GLY A 216 -17.34 -24.18 -8.66
N LYS A 217 -17.29 -24.34 -7.33
CA LYS A 217 -17.63 -23.28 -6.37
C LYS A 217 -16.38 -22.58 -5.89
N PHE A 218 -16.21 -21.36 -6.37
CA PHE A 218 -15.01 -20.56 -6.12
C PHE A 218 -15.36 -19.28 -5.36
N MET A 219 -14.44 -18.82 -4.51
CA MET A 219 -14.46 -17.50 -3.89
C MET A 219 -13.26 -16.69 -4.35
N SER A 220 -13.31 -15.36 -4.28
CA SER A 220 -12.13 -14.58 -4.60
C SER A 220 -10.99 -14.77 -3.59
N LEU A 221 -9.74 -14.62 -4.02
CA LEU A 221 -8.55 -14.65 -3.17
C LEU A 221 -8.58 -13.51 -2.16
N ASN A 222 -9.10 -12.34 -2.54
CA ASN A 222 -9.31 -11.23 -1.63
C ASN A 222 -10.31 -11.59 -0.53
N LEU A 223 -11.42 -12.25 -0.88
CA LEU A 223 -12.36 -12.76 0.12
C LEU A 223 -11.68 -13.78 1.02
N SER A 224 -10.94 -14.75 0.45
CA SER A 224 -10.19 -15.74 1.23
C SER A 224 -9.26 -15.10 2.25
N ASN A 225 -8.40 -14.18 1.81
CA ASN A 225 -7.44 -13.49 2.67
C ASN A 225 -8.17 -12.71 3.79
N ARG A 226 -9.27 -12.05 3.46
CA ARG A 226 -10.11 -11.37 4.46
C ARG A 226 -10.66 -12.34 5.49
N ILE A 227 -11.13 -13.52 5.07
CA ILE A 227 -11.63 -14.53 5.99
C ILE A 227 -10.52 -15.07 6.89
N GLU A 228 -9.32 -15.33 6.36
CA GLU A 228 -8.17 -15.73 7.20
C GLU A 228 -7.89 -14.70 8.30
N ILE A 229 -7.81 -13.42 7.94
CA ILE A 229 -7.60 -12.33 8.90
C ILE A 229 -8.71 -12.33 9.96
N MET A 230 -9.98 -12.49 9.57
CA MET A 230 -11.08 -12.54 10.53
C MET A 230 -11.01 -13.76 11.47
N ILE A 231 -10.49 -14.89 11.00
CA ILE A 231 -10.25 -16.10 11.81
C ILE A 231 -9.12 -15.83 12.80
N GLU A 232 -8.01 -15.25 12.35
CA GLU A 232 -6.86 -14.86 13.19
C GLU A 232 -7.25 -13.84 14.26
N GLU A 233 -8.08 -12.87 13.91
CA GLU A 233 -8.69 -11.88 14.82
C GLU A 233 -9.77 -12.48 15.74
N LYS A 234 -10.04 -13.79 15.65
CA LYS A 234 -11.05 -14.52 16.45
C LYS A 234 -12.44 -13.88 16.38
N LYS A 235 -12.83 -13.36 15.20
CA LYS A 235 -14.20 -12.88 14.98
C LYS A 235 -15.20 -14.02 15.15
N SER A 236 -16.45 -13.68 15.47
CA SER A 236 -17.48 -14.70 15.65
C SER A 236 -17.75 -15.46 14.35
N PRO A 237 -17.98 -16.79 14.42
CA PRO A 237 -18.33 -17.59 13.25
C PRO A 237 -19.48 -16.97 12.43
N GLU A 238 -20.50 -16.44 13.11
CA GLU A 238 -21.63 -15.79 12.47
C GLU A 238 -21.23 -14.53 11.68
N SER A 239 -20.28 -13.74 12.19
CA SER A 239 -19.77 -12.56 11.49
C SER A 239 -18.98 -12.96 10.24
N ILE A 240 -18.07 -13.92 10.40
CA ILE A 240 -17.24 -14.44 9.30
C ILE A 240 -18.13 -15.01 8.19
N PHE A 241 -19.11 -15.84 8.56
CA PHE A 241 -20.05 -16.42 7.60
C PHE A 241 -20.90 -15.36 6.91
N ARG A 242 -21.36 -14.32 7.61
CA ARG A 242 -22.11 -13.21 6.99
C ARG A 242 -21.29 -12.50 5.92
N THR A 243 -20.00 -12.25 6.19
CA THR A 243 -19.08 -11.66 5.21
C THR A 243 -18.94 -12.55 3.98
N MET A 244 -18.75 -13.86 4.17
CA MET A 244 -18.70 -14.81 3.06
C MET A 244 -20.00 -14.82 2.25
N ALA A 245 -21.15 -14.94 2.93
CA ALA A 245 -22.45 -15.06 2.29
C ALA A 245 -22.78 -13.84 1.41
N LYS A 246 -22.52 -12.62 1.91
CA LYS A 246 -22.74 -11.37 1.15
C LYS A 246 -21.80 -11.24 -0.05
N ALA A 247 -20.58 -11.73 0.04
CA ALA A 247 -19.63 -11.68 -1.06
C ALA A 247 -19.92 -12.76 -2.13
N LEU A 248 -20.41 -13.93 -1.72
CA LEU A 248 -20.76 -15.03 -2.62
C LEU A 248 -22.10 -14.83 -3.32
N VAL A 249 -23.06 -14.22 -2.64
CA VAL A 249 -24.34 -13.79 -3.22
C VAL A 249 -24.42 -12.27 -3.05
N GLY A 250 -23.86 -11.55 -4.02
CA GLY A 250 -23.74 -10.08 -3.96
C GLY A 250 -25.05 -9.32 -4.17
N ASP A 251 -26.07 -9.96 -4.73
CA ASP A 251 -27.33 -9.31 -5.08
C ASP A 251 -28.25 -9.18 -3.85
N VAL A 252 -28.45 -7.95 -3.39
CA VAL A 252 -29.31 -7.62 -2.25
C VAL A 252 -30.78 -7.93 -2.54
N GLU A 253 -31.24 -7.78 -3.79
CA GLU A 253 -32.62 -8.07 -4.17
C GLU A 253 -32.91 -9.58 -4.07
N VAL A 254 -31.91 -10.42 -4.37
CA VAL A 254 -31.98 -11.87 -4.16
C VAL A 254 -32.19 -12.18 -2.69
N TRP A 255 -31.45 -11.54 -1.79
CA TRP A 255 -31.63 -11.75 -0.35
C TRP A 255 -32.99 -11.26 0.16
N GLY A 256 -33.43 -10.08 -0.29
CA GLY A 256 -34.68 -9.45 0.12
C GLY A 256 -35.94 -10.16 -0.38
N SER A 257 -35.91 -10.69 -1.60
CA SER A 257 -37.06 -11.36 -2.21
C SER A 257 -37.27 -12.79 -1.71
N ASN A 258 -36.27 -13.38 -1.06
CA ASN A 258 -36.26 -14.81 -0.74
C ASN A 258 -36.22 -15.09 0.77
N ASN A 259 -36.14 -16.37 1.12
CA ASN A 259 -36.01 -16.86 2.48
C ASN A 259 -34.78 -17.78 2.61
N GLY A 260 -34.33 -18.01 3.85
CA GLY A 260 -33.12 -18.79 4.09
C GLY A 260 -33.15 -20.23 3.56
N LYS A 261 -34.34 -20.84 3.37
CA LYS A 261 -34.46 -22.17 2.75
C LYS A 261 -34.19 -22.10 1.24
N PHE A 262 -34.85 -21.15 0.56
CA PHE A 262 -34.62 -20.92 -0.86
C PHE A 262 -33.13 -20.62 -1.15
N MET A 263 -32.48 -19.83 -0.30
CA MET A 263 -31.06 -19.53 -0.45
C MET A 263 -30.20 -20.79 -0.38
N LEU A 264 -30.49 -21.73 0.53
CA LEU A 264 -29.75 -22.98 0.64
C LEU A 264 -29.96 -23.91 -0.55
N ASP A 265 -31.19 -24.00 -1.03
CA ASP A 265 -31.56 -24.91 -2.10
C ASP A 265 -30.94 -24.47 -3.45
N ASN A 266 -30.73 -23.16 -3.65
CA ASN A 266 -30.27 -22.60 -4.92
C ASN A 266 -28.81 -22.10 -4.93
N TYR A 267 -28.22 -21.80 -3.77
CA TYR A 267 -26.86 -21.27 -3.64
C TYR A 267 -25.99 -22.21 -2.80
N SER A 268 -25.56 -23.29 -3.44
CA SER A 268 -24.63 -24.30 -2.88
C SER A 268 -23.32 -23.71 -2.31
N GLU A 269 -22.92 -22.53 -2.78
CA GLU A 269 -21.80 -21.71 -2.30
C GLU A 269 -21.92 -21.41 -0.80
N LEU A 270 -23.14 -21.25 -0.29
CA LEU A 270 -23.41 -20.99 1.13
C LEU A 270 -23.14 -22.22 2.00
N SER A 271 -23.46 -23.41 1.49
CA SER A 271 -23.12 -24.67 2.14
C SER A 271 -21.61 -24.94 2.06
N ALA A 272 -20.99 -24.66 0.91
CA ALA A 272 -19.54 -24.72 0.75
C ALA A 272 -18.81 -23.79 1.74
N ALA A 273 -19.30 -22.56 1.91
CA ALA A 273 -18.74 -21.59 2.86
C ALA A 273 -18.84 -22.06 4.32
N ARG A 274 -19.96 -22.69 4.70
CA ARG A 274 -20.11 -23.29 6.04
C ARG A 274 -19.08 -24.40 6.27
N ASP A 275 -18.95 -25.30 5.30
CA ASP A 275 -18.05 -26.46 5.42
C ASP A 275 -16.58 -26.01 5.39
N PHE A 276 -16.25 -24.97 4.61
CA PHE A 276 -14.95 -24.30 4.63
C PHE A 276 -14.58 -23.78 6.03
N LEU A 277 -15.50 -23.08 6.71
CA LEU A 277 -15.26 -22.59 8.07
C LEU A 277 -15.10 -23.74 9.07
N GLN A 278 -15.86 -24.83 8.89
CA GLN A 278 -15.74 -26.01 9.73
C GLN A 278 -14.36 -26.67 9.63
N LEU A 279 -13.78 -26.77 8.42
CA LEU A 279 -12.42 -27.26 8.23
C LEU A 279 -11.35 -26.41 8.92
N ARG A 280 -11.63 -25.12 9.14
CA ARG A 280 -10.75 -24.15 9.80
C ARG A 280 -10.97 -24.06 11.31
N GLY A 281 -11.77 -24.95 11.88
CA GLY A 281 -12.08 -24.94 13.31
C GLY A 281 -13.08 -23.84 13.73
N VAL A 282 -13.71 -23.17 12.77
CA VAL A 282 -14.72 -22.12 12.99
C VAL A 282 -16.10 -22.69 12.71
N ALA A 283 -16.58 -23.55 13.60
CA ALA A 283 -17.84 -24.25 13.40
C ALA A 283 -19.06 -23.34 13.67
N LEU A 284 -19.96 -23.24 12.67
CA LEU A 284 -21.34 -22.84 12.91
C LEU A 284 -22.21 -24.08 13.10
N SER A 285 -22.93 -24.15 14.22
CA SER A 285 -23.99 -25.15 14.35
C SER A 285 -25.07 -24.93 13.30
N GLU A 286 -25.72 -26.01 12.87
CA GLU A 286 -26.76 -25.94 11.84
C GLU A 286 -27.90 -24.96 12.21
N ALA A 287 -28.27 -24.93 13.50
CA ALA A 287 -29.27 -24.00 14.01
C ALA A 287 -28.84 -22.53 13.86
N LYS A 288 -27.58 -22.21 14.21
CA LYS A 288 -27.02 -20.86 14.06
C LYS A 288 -26.87 -20.47 12.60
N PHE A 289 -26.38 -21.38 11.76
CA PHE A 289 -26.29 -21.20 10.31
C PHE A 289 -27.64 -20.83 9.69
N LYS A 290 -28.69 -21.62 9.96
CA LYS A 290 -30.07 -21.33 9.50
C LYS A 290 -30.63 -20.03 10.08
N ALA A 291 -30.24 -19.65 11.30
CA ALA A 291 -30.66 -18.38 11.91
C ALA A 291 -30.01 -17.18 11.20
N VAL A 292 -28.71 -17.26 10.93
CA VAL A 292 -27.95 -16.20 10.23
C VAL A 292 -28.50 -15.97 8.82
N LEU A 293 -28.80 -17.04 8.07
CA LEU A 293 -29.40 -16.92 6.74
C LEU A 293 -30.78 -16.25 6.76
N ARG A 294 -31.64 -16.61 7.71
CA ARG A 294 -32.94 -15.95 7.88
C ARG A 294 -32.77 -14.47 8.24
N ALA A 295 -31.81 -14.16 9.10
CA ALA A 295 -31.51 -12.78 9.48
C ALA A 295 -31.04 -11.96 8.28
N LEU A 296 -30.12 -12.47 7.46
CA LEU A 296 -29.68 -11.81 6.21
C LEU A 296 -30.84 -11.51 5.26
N CYS A 297 -31.71 -12.49 4.98
CA CYS A 297 -32.90 -12.24 4.17
C CYS A 297 -33.83 -11.19 4.77
N SER A 298 -33.95 -11.13 6.10
CA SER A 298 -34.82 -10.17 6.79
C SER A 298 -34.23 -8.77 6.82
N GLU A 299 -32.90 -8.65 6.88
CA GLU A 299 -32.15 -7.39 6.80
C GLU A 299 -32.30 -6.75 5.41
N CYS A 300 -32.28 -7.54 4.33
CA CYS A 300 -32.40 -7.06 2.95
C CYS A 300 -33.85 -6.81 2.49
N LYS A 301 -34.86 -7.11 3.32
CA LYS A 301 -36.28 -6.80 3.05
C LYS A 301 -36.67 -5.36 3.41
N LYS A 302 -35.82 -4.70 4.19
CA LYS A 302 -36.03 -3.33 4.67
C LYS A 302 -35.37 -2.35 3.72
#